data_AF-F4G0P7-F1
#
_entry.id   AF-F4G0P7-F1
#
_cell.length_a   1.000
_cell.length_b   1.000
_cell.length_c   1.000
_cell.angle_alpha   90.00
_cell.angle_beta   90.00
_cell.angle_gamma   90.00
#
_symmetry.space_group_name_H-M   'P 1'
#
loop_
_entity.id
_entity.type
_entity.pdbx_description
1 polymer ?
#
loop_
_entity_poly.entity_id
_entity_poly.type
_entity_poly.pdbx_seq_one_letter_code
_entity_poly.pdbx_strand_id
1 'polypeptide(L)'
;MTLQTLLNVTNHFFHPIGMNTEPLSTALILVGIIVLLLVAVGGIAYGLFKAVKSVPNLTTKQFILFLLLIAVALVVIGAILP
;
A
#
# COMPACT_ATOMS: atom_id res chain seq x y z
N MET A 1 10.64 9.46 -6.54
CA MET A 1 11.91 8.75 -6.29
C MET A 1 12.19 7.83 -7.47
N THR A 2 13.43 7.76 -7.95
CA THR A 2 13.81 6.83 -9.02
C THR A 2 14.29 5.51 -8.44
N LEU A 3 14.22 4.43 -9.23
CA LEU A 3 14.72 3.10 -8.85
C LEU A 3 16.18 3.15 -8.39
N GLN A 4 16.99 3.99 -9.04
CA GLN A 4 18.40 4.21 -8.71
C GLN A 4 18.58 4.80 -7.31
N THR A 5 17.72 5.74 -6.89
CA THR A 5 17.77 6.29 -5.52
C THR A 5 17.47 5.20 -4.48
N LEU A 6 16.54 4.30 -4.78
CA LEU A 6 16.14 3.21 -3.88
C LEU A 6 17.23 2.14 -3.76
N LEU A 7 17.86 1.80 -4.88
CA LEU A 7 19.04 0.92 -4.93
C LEU A 7 20.20 1.50 -4.11
N ASN A 8 20.47 2.80 -4.23
CA ASN A 8 21.58 3.44 -3.55
C ASN A 8 21.39 3.48 -2.02
N VAL A 9 20.18 3.77 -1.55
CA VAL A 9 19.83 3.74 -0.11
C VAL A 9 19.90 2.31 0.44
N THR A 10 19.43 1.33 -0.33
CA THR A 10 19.47 -0.08 0.07
C THR A 10 20.93 -0.55 0.16
N ASN A 11 21.76 -0.29 -0.85
CA ASN A 11 23.17 -0.69 -0.86
C ASN A 11 24.00 0.01 0.23
N HIS A 12 23.61 1.21 0.69
CA HIS A 12 24.24 1.86 1.83
C HIS A 12 23.89 1.17 3.16
N PHE A 13 22.68 0.65 3.30
CA PHE A 13 22.23 -0.09 4.49
C PHE A 13 22.84 -1.49 4.58
N PHE A 14 23.12 -2.12 3.43
CA PHE A 14 23.69 -3.48 3.33
C PHE A 14 25.22 -3.51 3.13
N HIS A 15 25.90 -2.37 3.08
CA HIS A 15 27.37 -2.28 2.95
C HIS A 15 28.22 -2.96 4.06
N PRO A 16 27.77 -3.09 5.33
CA PRO A 16 28.55 -3.77 6.38
C PRO A 16 28.65 -5.29 6.19
N ILE A 17 27.82 -5.86 5.31
CA ILE A 17 27.73 -7.30 5.03
C ILE A 17 28.39 -7.48 3.66
N GLY A 18 29.70 -7.78 3.64
CA GLY A 18 30.57 -7.78 2.45
C GLY A 18 30.22 -8.79 1.34
N MET A 19 28.99 -8.77 0.85
CA MET A 19 28.54 -9.51 -0.32
C MET A 19 28.60 -8.56 -1.53
N ASN A 20 29.20 -9.03 -2.62
CA ASN A 20 29.16 -8.36 -3.92
C ASN A 20 27.71 -8.51 -4.48
N THR A 21 26.82 -7.61 -4.05
CA THR A 21 25.35 -7.77 -4.11
C THR A 21 24.67 -7.16 -5.33
N GLU A 22 25.39 -6.58 -6.29
CA GLU A 22 24.77 -5.80 -7.38
C GLU A 22 23.58 -6.50 -8.09
N PRO A 23 23.67 -7.79 -8.50
CA PRO A 23 22.51 -8.46 -9.11
C PRO A 23 21.47 -8.95 -8.08
N LEU A 24 21.90 -9.35 -6.87
CA LEU A 24 21.02 -9.94 -5.85
C LEU A 24 20.17 -8.87 -5.15
N SER A 25 20.77 -7.76 -4.72
CA SER A 25 20.10 -6.62 -4.11
C SER A 25 19.01 -6.06 -5.03
N THR A 26 19.33 -5.89 -6.32
CA THR A 26 18.38 -5.44 -7.33
C THR A 26 17.19 -6.39 -7.49
N ALA A 27 17.45 -7.70 -7.54
CA ALA A 27 16.38 -8.71 -7.62
C ALA A 27 15.48 -8.70 -6.38
N LEU A 28 16.06 -8.62 -5.18
CA LEU A 28 15.31 -8.56 -3.92
C LEU A 28 14.43 -7.30 -3.81
N ILE A 29 14.96 -6.13 -4.20
CA ILE A 29 14.19 -4.88 -4.21
C ILE A 29 13.01 -4.98 -5.18
N LEU A 30 13.24 -5.51 -6.39
CA LEU A 30 12.19 -5.66 -7.40
C LEU A 30 11.07 -6.60 -6.91
N VAL A 31 11.44 -7.76 -6.36
CA VAL A 31 10.47 -8.70 -5.78
C VAL A 31 9.74 -8.06 -4.60
N GLY A 32 10.44 -7.33 -3.73
CA GLY A 32 9.84 -6.61 -2.62
C GLY A 32 8.79 -5.58 -3.07
N ILE A 33 9.07 -4.83 -4.13
CA ILE A 33 8.12 -3.85 -4.71
C ILE A 33 6.88 -4.58 -5.28
N ILE A 34 7.06 -5.68 -5.99
CA ILE A 34 5.95 -6.46 -6.55
C ILE A 34 5.06 -7.02 -5.44
N VAL A 35 5.66 -7.59 -4.39
CA VAL A 35 4.93 -8.11 -3.24
C VAL A 35 4.19 -6.99 -2.51
N LEU A 36 4.84 -5.84 -2.30
CA LEU A 36 4.19 -4.67 -1.70
C LEU A 36 2.99 -4.19 -2.52
N LEU A 37 3.10 -4.15 -3.85
CA LEU A 37 1.97 -3.80 -4.71
C LEU A 37 0.83 -4.81 -4.61
N LEU A 38 1.14 -6.12 -4.63
CA LEU A 38 0.13 -7.17 -4.47
C LEU A 38 -0.58 -7.07 -3.11
N VAL A 39 0.16 -6.84 -2.03
CA VAL A 39 -0.40 -6.68 -0.69
C VAL A 39 -1.23 -5.40 -0.59
N ALA A 40 -0.79 -4.30 -1.18
CA ALA A 40 -1.55 -3.05 -1.20
C ALA A 40 -2.89 -3.22 -1.94
N VAL A 41 -2.86 -3.75 -3.16
CA VAL A 41 -4.07 -3.98 -3.97
C VAL A 41 -4.99 -5.02 -3.30
N GLY A 42 -4.42 -6.13 -2.85
CA GLY A 42 -5.17 -7.20 -2.17
C GLY A 42 -5.78 -6.73 -0.84
N GLY A 43 -5.05 -5.94 -0.07
CA GLY A 43 -5.52 -5.36 1.19
C GLY A 43 -6.67 -4.38 0.98
N ILE A 44 -6.56 -3.50 -0.03
CA ILE A 44 -7.66 -2.58 -0.40
C ILE A 44 -8.88 -3.38 -0.86
N ALA A 45 -8.71 -4.33 -1.78
CA ALA A 45 -9.81 -5.14 -2.29
C ALA A 45 -10.49 -5.92 -1.16
N TYR A 46 -9.73 -6.62 -0.31
CA TYR A 46 -10.26 -7.35 0.83
C TYR A 46 -10.98 -6.44 1.83
N GLY A 47 -10.40 -5.27 2.13
CA GLY A 47 -11.01 -4.26 2.99
C GLY A 47 -12.36 -3.78 2.46
N LEU A 48 -12.44 -3.47 1.16
CA LEU A 48 -13.68 -3.07 0.49
C LEU A 48 -14.73 -4.18 0.51
N PHE A 49 -14.35 -5.42 0.17
CA PHE A 49 -15.27 -6.57 0.21
C PHE A 49 -15.84 -6.80 1.62
N LYS A 50 -14.98 -6.72 2.64
CA LYS A 50 -15.40 -6.88 4.03
C LYS A 50 -16.32 -5.73 4.47
N ALA A 51 -16.01 -4.50 4.09
CA ALA A 51 -16.83 -3.33 4.38
C ALA A 51 -18.23 -3.46 3.74
N VAL A 52 -18.31 -3.76 2.44
CA VAL A 52 -19.57 -3.94 1.72
C VAL A 52 -20.40 -5.08 2.33
N LYS A 53 -19.76 -6.21 2.68
CA LYS A 53 -20.46 -7.33 3.32
C LYS A 53 -21.02 -6.98 4.71
N SER A 54 -20.44 -6.01 5.39
CA SER A 54 -20.94 -5.55 6.70
C SER A 54 -22.12 -4.59 6.61
N VAL A 55 -22.31 -3.92 5.46
CA VAL A 55 -23.38 -2.91 5.24
C VAL A 55 -24.79 -3.43 5.59
N PRO A 56 -25.22 -4.64 5.19
CA PRO A 56 -26.56 -5.13 5.47
C PRO A 56 -26.86 -5.34 6.95
N ASN A 57 -25.83 -5.46 7.79
CA ASN A 57 -25.96 -5.72 9.22
C ASN A 57 -25.84 -4.46 10.08
N LEU A 58 -25.74 -3.27 9.47
CA LEU A 58 -25.60 -2.00 10.18
C LEU A 58 -26.96 -1.45 10.61
N THR A 59 -27.00 -0.86 11.81
CA THR A 59 -28.13 -0.02 12.21
C THR A 59 -28.12 1.31 11.43
N THR A 60 -29.25 2.01 11.33
CA THR A 60 -29.37 3.27 10.58
C THR A 60 -28.32 4.31 10.97
N LYS A 61 -28.03 4.46 12.27
CA LYS A 61 -27.01 5.40 12.77
C LYS A 61 -25.61 5.00 12.31
N GLN A 62 -25.27 3.71 12.36
CA GLN A 62 -23.97 3.19 11.92
C GLN A 62 -23.82 3.30 10.40
N PHE A 63 -24.89 3.06 9.65
CA PHE A 63 -24.90 3.23 8.20
C PHE A 63 -24.63 4.69 7.78
N ILE A 64 -25.27 5.65 8.45
CA ILE A 64 -25.02 7.09 8.19
C ILE A 64 -23.56 7.46 8.51
N LEU A 65 -23.02 6.99 9.64
CA LEU A 65 -21.60 7.23 9.98
C LEU A 65 -20.64 6.59 8.96
N PHE A 66 -20.96 5.38 8.49
CA PHE A 66 -20.19 4.71 7.45
C PHE A 66 -20.20 5.49 6.12
N LEU A 67 -21.36 5.97 5.69
CA LEU A 67 -21.48 6.81 4.49
C LEU A 67 -20.69 8.12 4.64
N LEU A 68 -20.76 8.77 5.80
CA LEU A 68 -20.02 9.99 6.07
C LEU A 68 -18.51 9.75 6.03
N LEU A 69 -18.04 8.64 6.58
CA LEU A 69 -16.62 8.26 6.54
C LEU A 69 -16.16 8.02 5.10
N ILE A 70 -16.95 7.32 4.28
CA ILE A 70 -16.66 7.13 2.85
C ILE A 70 -16.60 8.47 2.13
N ALA A 71 -17.56 9.36 2.38
CA ALA A 71 -17.60 10.67 1.74
C ALA A 71 -16.34 11.49 2.04
N VAL A 72 -15.92 11.53 3.31
CA VAL A 72 -14.67 12.21 3.72
C VAL A 72 -13.46 11.55 3.07
N ALA A 73 -13.38 10.21 3.05
CA ALA A 73 -12.28 9.50 2.40
C ALA A 73 -12.18 9.82 0.91
N LEU A 74 -13.31 9.87 0.19
CA LEU A 74 -13.36 10.23 -1.23
C LEU A 74 -12.93 11.67 -1.49
N VAL A 75 -13.34 12.62 -0.63
CA VAL A 75 -12.89 14.03 -0.74
C VAL A 75 -11.39 14.13 -0.53
N VAL A 76 -10.83 13.44 0.46
CA VAL A 76 -9.38 13.44 0.71
C VAL A 76 -8.63 12.81 -0.46
N ILE A 77 -9.11 11.67 -0.98
CA ILE A 77 -8.51 11.02 -2.15
C ILE A 77 -8.56 11.97 -3.37
N GLY A 78 -9.72 12.60 -3.63
CA GLY A 78 -9.88 13.55 -4.73
C GLY A 78 -9.06 14.84 -4.58
N ALA A 79 -8.73 15.24 -3.36
CA ALA A 79 -7.85 16.38 -3.11
C ALA A 79 -6.35 16.04 -3.25
N ILE A 80 -5.97 14.77 -3.02
CA ILE A 80 -4.58 14.31 -3.10
C ILE A 80 -4.22 13.84 -4.51
N LEU A 81 -5.18 13.26 -5.26
CA LEU A 81 -4.95 12.93 -6.67
C LEU A 81 -4.91 14.24 -7.50
N PRO A 82 -3.78 14.54 -8.17
CA PRO A 82 -3.68 15.69 -9.08
C PRO A 82 -4.51 15.52 -10.35
#